data_AF-A0BGI3-F1
#
_entry.id   AF-A0BGI3-F1
#
_cell.length_a   1.000
_cell.length_b   1.000
_cell.length_c   1.000
_cell.angle_alpha   90.00
_cell.angle_beta   90.00
_cell.angle_gamma   90.00
#
_symmetry.space_group_name_H-M   'P 1'
#
loop_
_entity.id
_entity.type
_entity.pdbx_description
1 polymer ?
#
loop_
_entity_poly.entity_id
_entity_poly.type
_entity_poly.pdbx_seq_one_letter_code
_entity_poly.pdbx_strand_id
1 'polypeptide(L)'
;MEREVHGGIQLSQIETERLLMYLVAEELKVRKAESKYKGAFSFILLFLRISKQMYLPLKIMRSIWLFGSLKHLKRINQLLRLSKGYCRPNWKMAFYLNSILVMCLWRHNQLLLIMSWIQNSNFSNTSVRISKNWYLKDHYENPGLIQFYSSMARRPTFTIDLSYECYVDQIEEIERLVEIISENVELICLIWQLLN
;
A
#
# COMPACT_ATOMS: atom_id res chain seq x y z
N MET A 1 5.28 29.13 -0.60
CA MET A 1 5.04 27.67 -0.66
C MET A 1 4.16 27.29 0.51
N GLU A 2 2.94 26.85 0.24
CA GLU A 2 2.05 26.33 1.29
C GLU A 2 2.62 25.01 1.79
N ARG A 3 2.89 24.96 3.10
CA ARG A 3 3.34 23.76 3.80
C ARG A 3 2.21 23.30 4.69
N GLU A 4 2.02 21.98 4.78
CA GLU A 4 1.12 21.39 5.76
C GLU A 4 1.64 21.67 7.17
N VAL A 5 0.76 21.57 8.18
CA VAL A 5 1.11 21.75 9.60
C VAL A 5 2.24 20.79 10.03
N HIS A 6 2.35 19.63 9.37
CA HIS A 6 3.40 18.63 9.61
C HIS A 6 4.68 18.87 8.79
N GLY A 7 4.81 20.02 8.13
CA GLY A 7 5.96 20.38 7.30
C GLY A 7 6.03 19.64 5.95
N GLY A 8 4.97 18.93 5.58
CA GLY A 8 4.82 18.33 4.25
C GLY A 8 4.63 19.41 3.18
N ILE A 9 5.20 19.19 1.99
CA ILE A 9 4.94 20.03 0.83
C ILE A 9 3.62 19.59 0.22
N GLN A 10 2.71 20.53 -0.04
CA GLN A 10 1.44 20.24 -0.67
C GLN A 10 1.62 19.94 -2.17
N LEU A 11 1.94 18.68 -2.49
CA LEU A 11 2.16 18.22 -3.87
C LEU A 11 0.87 18.21 -4.71
N SER A 12 -0.30 18.25 -4.07
CA SER A 12 -1.61 18.20 -4.76
C SER A 12 -1.91 19.43 -5.61
N GLN A 13 -1.17 20.53 -5.42
CA GLN A 13 -1.28 21.74 -6.24
C GLN A 13 -0.42 21.67 -7.51
N ILE A 14 0.49 20.70 -7.59
CA ILE A 14 1.38 20.54 -8.74
C ILE A 14 0.66 19.68 -9.78
N GLU A 15 0.30 20.28 -10.92
CA GLU A 15 -0.32 19.60 -12.07
C GLU A 15 0.71 18.77 -12.85
N THR A 16 1.25 17.75 -12.19
CA THR A 16 2.29 16.87 -12.74
C THR A 16 1.92 16.25 -14.08
N GLU A 17 0.63 15.94 -14.28
CA GLU A 17 0.09 15.42 -15.53
C GLU A 17 0.23 16.40 -16.70
N ARG A 18 0.06 17.71 -16.46
CA ARG A 18 0.23 18.75 -17.50
C ARG A 18 1.69 18.90 -17.89
N LEU A 19 2.59 18.84 -16.90
CA LEU A 19 4.03 18.91 -17.14
C LEU A 19 4.51 17.72 -17.99
N LEU A 20 4.12 16.50 -17.62
CA LEU A 20 4.50 15.29 -18.36
C LEU A 20 4.05 15.35 -19.82
N MET A 21 2.82 15.75 -20.04
CA MET A 21 2.23 15.93 -21.35
C MET A 21 2.98 16.96 -22.19
N TYR A 22 3.35 18.11 -21.61
CA TYR A 22 4.16 19.12 -22.30
C TYR A 22 5.51 18.55 -22.74
N LEU A 23 6.20 17.83 -21.86
CA LEU A 23 7.49 17.21 -22.16
C LEU A 23 7.38 16.16 -23.27
N VAL A 24 6.33 15.33 -23.24
CA VAL A 24 6.08 14.32 -24.29
C VAL A 24 5.77 14.99 -25.63
N ALA A 25 4.99 16.08 -25.64
CA ALA A 25 4.67 16.81 -26.85
C ALA A 25 5.92 17.43 -27.50
N GLU A 26 6.80 18.03 -26.70
CA GLU A 26 8.08 18.57 -27.18
C GLU A 26 8.99 17.47 -27.75
N GLU A 27 9.13 16.35 -27.03
CA GLU A 27 9.92 15.20 -27.50
C GLU A 27 9.38 14.63 -28.83
N LEU A 28 8.06 14.53 -28.99
CA LEU A 28 7.46 14.03 -30.23
C LEU A 28 7.62 15.00 -31.40
N LYS A 29 7.68 16.32 -31.16
CA LYS A 29 8.02 17.32 -32.20
C LYS A 29 9.43 17.11 -32.72
N VAL A 30 10.40 16.91 -31.83
CA VAL A 30 11.80 16.62 -32.21
C VAL A 30 11.85 15.35 -33.05
N ARG A 31 11.22 14.26 -32.60
CA ARG A 31 11.19 12.99 -33.34
C ARG A 31 10.47 13.08 -34.68
N LYS A 32 9.50 13.98 -34.82
CA LYS A 32 8.82 14.25 -36.09
C LYS A 32 9.73 14.99 -37.07
N ALA A 33 10.51 15.95 -36.58
CA ALA A 33 11.54 16.62 -37.40
C ALA A 33 12.62 15.63 -37.88
N GLU A 34 13.00 14.67 -37.04
CA GLU A 34 13.92 13.58 -37.39
C GLU A 34 13.29 12.46 -38.23
N SER A 35 12.02 12.58 -38.62
CA SER A 35 11.26 11.54 -39.35
C SER A 35 11.13 10.18 -38.63
N LYS A 36 11.39 10.11 -37.32
CA LYS A 36 11.25 8.90 -36.49
C LYS A 36 9.84 8.67 -35.97
N TYR A 37 8.97 9.69 -36.03
CA TYR A 37 7.58 9.61 -35.60
C TYR A 37 6.63 10.07 -36.71
N LYS A 38 5.71 9.19 -37.11
CA LYS A 38 4.72 9.44 -38.18
C LYS A 38 3.30 9.68 -37.66
N GLY A 39 3.07 9.52 -36.36
CA GLY A 39 1.73 9.61 -35.75
C GLY A 39 1.26 11.03 -35.49
N ALA A 40 0.04 11.14 -34.97
CA ALA A 40 -0.51 12.34 -34.37
C ALA A 40 -0.70 12.10 -32.88
N PHE A 41 -0.23 13.03 -32.06
CA PHE A 41 -0.37 12.97 -30.61
C PHE A 41 -1.42 13.96 -30.15
N SER A 42 -2.44 13.48 -29.46
CA SER A 42 -3.46 14.26 -28.77
C SER A 42 -3.64 13.67 -27.38
N PHE A 43 -3.92 14.51 -26.40
CA PHE A 43 -4.07 14.11 -25.00
C PHE A 43 -5.38 14.67 -24.44
N ILE A 44 -5.92 13.96 -23.46
CA ILE A 44 -7.01 14.43 -22.61
C ILE A 44 -6.53 14.32 -21.18
N LEU A 45 -6.60 15.43 -20.46
CA LEU A 45 -6.22 15.48 -19.05
C LEU A 45 -7.45 15.18 -18.20
N LEU A 46 -7.34 14.15 -17.37
CA LEU A 46 -8.37 13.80 -16.40
C LEU A 46 -7.73 13.77 -15.01
N PHE A 47 -8.03 14.79 -14.20
CA PHE A 47 -7.60 14.86 -12.81
C PHE A 47 -8.73 14.37 -11.90
N LEU A 48 -8.66 13.10 -11.48
CA LEU A 48 -9.63 12.52 -10.54
C LEU A 48 -9.18 12.74 -9.10
N ARG A 49 -9.68 13.80 -8.47
CA ARG A 49 -9.56 13.97 -7.02
C ARG A 49 -10.72 13.26 -6.34
N ILE A 50 -10.43 12.20 -5.59
CA ILE A 50 -11.41 11.64 -4.67
C ILE A 50 -11.66 12.70 -3.59
N SER A 51 -12.82 13.36 -3.64
CA SER A 51 -13.29 14.21 -2.55
C SER A 51 -13.44 13.30 -1.33
N LYS A 52 -12.59 13.52 -0.31
CA LYS A 52 -12.49 12.69 0.89
C LYS A 52 -13.76 12.66 1.78
N GLN A 53 -14.93 13.09 1.30
CA GLN A 53 -16.07 13.38 2.17
C GLN A 53 -17.42 12.74 1.80
N MET A 54 -17.62 12.13 0.62
CA MET A 54 -18.94 11.54 0.33
C MET A 54 -18.86 10.34 -0.60
N TYR A 55 -18.49 9.18 -0.07
CA TYR A 55 -18.97 7.91 -0.61
C TYR A 55 -19.49 7.07 0.54
N LEU A 56 -20.67 6.47 0.33
CA LEU A 56 -21.23 5.51 1.27
C LEU A 56 -20.14 4.46 1.54
N PRO A 57 -19.73 4.24 2.81
CA PRO A 57 -18.63 3.35 3.09
C PRO A 57 -18.96 1.98 2.51
N LEU A 58 -18.02 1.42 1.74
CA LEU A 58 -18.10 0.05 1.25
C LEU A 58 -18.47 -0.88 2.43
N LYS A 59 -19.15 -2.00 2.16
CA LYS A 59 -19.51 -2.95 3.23
C LYS A 59 -18.30 -3.37 4.08
N ILE A 60 -17.11 -3.44 3.47
CA ILE A 60 -15.83 -3.72 4.13
C ILE A 60 -15.32 -2.57 5.03
N MET A 61 -15.73 -1.31 4.76
CA MET A 61 -15.43 -0.15 5.60
C MET A 61 -16.47 0.02 6.72
N ARG A 62 -17.70 -0.49 6.56
CA ARG A 62 -18.73 -0.47 7.61
C ARG A 62 -18.35 -1.35 8.80
N SER A 63 -17.69 -2.49 8.58
CA SER A 63 -17.12 -3.28 9.68
C SER A 63 -16.03 -2.52 10.43
N ILE A 64 -15.29 -1.63 9.76
CA ILE A 64 -14.30 -0.75 10.39
C ILE A 64 -14.98 0.26 11.33
N TRP A 65 -16.17 0.73 10.95
CA TRP A 65 -16.96 1.65 11.77
C TRP A 65 -17.40 1.07 13.13
N LEU A 66 -17.65 -0.25 13.21
CA LEU A 66 -17.92 -0.92 14.50
C LEU A 66 -16.77 -0.77 15.51
N PHE A 67 -15.53 -0.61 15.05
CA PHE A 67 -14.39 -0.36 15.95
C PHE A 67 -14.47 1.00 16.65
N GLY A 68 -15.06 2.00 15.98
CA GLY A 68 -15.28 3.33 16.55
C GLY A 68 -16.29 3.32 17.71
N SER A 69 -17.19 2.34 17.74
CA SER A 69 -18.21 2.17 18.77
C SER A 69 -17.65 1.56 20.08
N LEU A 70 -16.48 0.91 20.03
CA LEU A 70 -15.80 0.33 21.21
C LEU A 70 -14.98 1.36 22.01
N LYS A 71 -15.30 2.66 21.89
CA LYS A 71 -14.66 3.75 22.65
C LYS A 71 -14.89 3.67 24.17
N HIS A 72 -15.85 2.88 24.63
CA HIS A 72 -16.18 2.76 26.05
C HIS A 72 -15.17 1.94 26.89
N LEU A 73 -14.23 1.22 26.27
CA LEU A 73 -13.13 0.55 26.97
C LEU A 73 -12.02 1.56 27.34
N LYS A 74 -12.28 2.37 28.37
CA LYS A 74 -11.46 3.51 28.84
C LYS A 74 -10.03 3.18 29.34
N ARG A 75 -9.59 1.91 29.32
CA ARG A 75 -8.39 1.47 30.05
C ARG A 75 -7.13 1.30 29.20
N ILE A 76 -7.20 1.56 27.89
CA ILE A 76 -6.11 1.25 26.96
C ILE A 76 -5.82 2.49 26.08
N ASN A 77 -5.15 3.48 26.66
CA ASN A 77 -4.88 4.77 26.00
C ASN A 77 -3.64 4.76 25.08
N GLN A 78 -2.86 3.68 25.04
CA GLN A 78 -1.57 3.63 24.32
C GLN A 78 -1.47 2.50 23.29
N LEU A 79 -2.54 1.70 23.10
CA LEU A 79 -2.54 0.65 22.08
C LEU A 79 -3.26 1.11 20.81
N LEU A 80 -2.61 0.91 19.68
CA LEU A 80 -3.25 0.93 18.37
C LEU A 80 -4.18 -0.28 18.26
N ARG A 81 -5.43 -0.01 17.91
CA ARG A 81 -6.40 -1.05 17.55
C ARG A 81 -6.19 -1.45 16.11
N LEU A 82 -5.87 -2.73 15.91
CA LEU A 82 -5.71 -3.32 14.60
C LEU A 82 -6.71 -4.48 14.45
N SER A 83 -7.20 -4.68 13.24
CA SER A 83 -7.90 -5.91 12.90
C SER A 83 -7.15 -6.63 11.81
N LYS A 84 -7.05 -7.94 11.98
CA LYS A 84 -6.37 -8.86 11.07
C LYS A 84 -7.40 -9.68 10.29
N GLY A 85 -7.04 -10.08 9.07
CA GLY A 85 -7.87 -10.98 8.27
C GLY A 85 -9.01 -10.31 7.52
N TYR A 86 -8.82 -9.07 7.04
CA TYR A 86 -9.81 -8.34 6.24
C TYR A 86 -10.26 -9.07 4.96
N CYS A 87 -9.42 -9.97 4.42
CA CYS A 87 -9.76 -10.81 3.27
C CYS A 87 -10.62 -12.05 3.61
N ARG A 88 -10.87 -12.36 4.89
CA ARG A 88 -11.66 -13.53 5.32
C ARG A 88 -12.90 -13.10 6.12
N PRO A 89 -13.97 -13.93 6.15
CA PRO A 89 -15.12 -13.67 7.02
C PRO A 89 -14.76 -13.67 8.52
N ASN A 90 -13.69 -14.37 8.91
CA ASN A 90 -13.24 -14.54 10.30
C ASN A 90 -12.10 -13.59 10.65
N TRP A 91 -12.37 -12.28 10.61
CA TRP A 91 -11.39 -11.28 11.04
C TRP A 91 -11.23 -11.30 12.57
N LYS A 92 -10.03 -11.03 13.05
CA LYS A 92 -9.68 -11.00 14.48
C LYS A 92 -9.22 -9.62 14.91
N MET A 93 -9.51 -9.25 16.15
CA MET A 93 -9.01 -8.00 16.74
C MET A 93 -7.66 -8.24 17.42
N ALA A 94 -6.73 -7.30 17.22
CA ALA A 94 -5.42 -7.30 17.85
C ALA A 94 -5.09 -5.90 18.38
N PHE A 95 -4.24 -5.84 19.40
CA PHE A 95 -3.77 -4.59 19.98
C PHE A 95 -2.25 -4.56 19.90
N TYR A 96 -1.69 -3.43 19.46
CA TYR A 96 -0.25 -3.21 19.39
C TYR A 96 0.12 -1.92 20.11
N LEU A 97 1.29 -1.90 20.74
CA LEU A 97 1.78 -0.69 21.40
C LEU A 97 2.19 0.34 20.36
N ASN A 98 1.74 1.59 20.51
CA ASN A 98 2.03 2.66 19.55
C ASN A 98 3.54 2.86 19.34
N SER A 99 4.36 2.64 20.38
CA SER A 99 5.82 2.81 20.31
C SER A 99 6.51 1.90 19.30
N ILE A 100 5.94 0.75 18.97
CA ILE A 100 6.51 -0.21 18.01
C ILE A 100 6.52 0.38 16.59
N LEU A 101 5.58 1.28 16.30
CA LEU A 101 5.42 1.87 14.97
C LEU A 101 6.08 3.25 14.87
N VAL A 102 6.77 3.73 15.90
CA VAL A 102 7.41 5.05 15.88
C VAL A 102 8.83 4.93 15.35
N MET A 103 9.18 5.79 14.40
CA MET A 103 10.53 5.99 13.89
C MET A 103 10.98 7.43 14.10
N CYS A 104 12.27 7.62 14.33
CA CYS A 104 12.88 8.94 14.43
C CYS A 104 13.25 9.46 13.02
N LEU A 105 12.75 10.64 12.66
CA LEU A 105 13.14 11.36 11.46
C LEU A 105 13.79 12.70 11.84
N TRP A 106 14.94 12.98 11.25
CA TRP A 106 15.60 14.27 11.39
C TRP A 106 15.11 15.25 10.33
N ARG A 107 14.57 16.41 10.73
CA ARG A 107 14.19 17.50 9.81
C ARG A 107 14.53 18.85 10.41
N HIS A 108 15.13 19.74 9.61
CA HIS A 108 15.43 21.13 9.98
C HIS A 108 16.04 21.27 11.39
N ASN A 109 17.08 20.48 11.71
CA ASN A 109 17.76 20.46 13.01
C ASN A 109 16.91 20.01 14.22
N GLN A 110 15.76 19.37 14.00
CA GLN A 110 14.94 18.80 15.07
C GLN A 110 14.66 17.32 14.82
N LEU A 111 14.67 16.54 15.91
CA LEU A 111 14.28 15.13 15.92
C LEU A 111 12.76 15.04 16.03
N LEU A 112 12.11 14.51 15.00
CA LEU A 112 10.66 14.27 14.97
C LEU A 112 10.39 12.78 15.10
N LEU A 113 9.48 12.42 16.02
CA LEU A 113 8.92 11.08 16.11
C LEU A 113 7.75 10.99 15.12
N ILE A 114 7.87 10.10 14.14
CA ILE A 114 6.89 9.91 13.07
C ILE A 114 6.50 8.44 13.03
N MET A 115 5.25 8.16 12.65
CA MET A 115 4.85 6.79 12.35
C MET A 115 5.67 6.24 11.18
N SER A 116 6.33 5.11 11.42
CA SER A 116 7.10 4.37 10.43
C SER A 116 6.17 3.91 9.31
N TRP A 117 6.54 4.25 8.09
CA TRP A 117 5.96 3.65 6.91
C TRP A 117 6.73 2.35 6.66
N ILE A 118 6.08 1.21 6.90
CA ILE A 118 6.60 -0.06 6.40
C ILE A 118 6.42 -0.02 4.88
N GLN A 119 7.48 0.30 4.15
CA GLN A 119 7.51 0.08 2.71
C GLN A 119 7.38 -1.42 2.49
N ASN A 120 6.28 -1.81 1.85
CA ASN A 120 6.08 -3.20 1.47
C ASN A 120 7.08 -3.50 0.34
N SER A 121 8.16 -4.21 0.64
CA SER A 121 9.20 -4.62 -0.32
C SER A 121 8.64 -5.43 -1.49
N ASN A 122 7.43 -5.98 -1.32
CA ASN A 122 6.71 -6.80 -2.29
C ASN A 122 5.99 -5.99 -3.39
N PHE A 123 6.13 -4.66 -3.43
CA PHE A 123 5.63 -3.87 -4.56
C PHE A 123 6.27 -4.31 -5.89
N SER A 124 7.51 -4.85 -5.84
CA SER A 124 8.17 -5.50 -6.96
C SER A 124 7.36 -6.68 -7.54
N ASN A 125 6.72 -7.50 -6.71
CA ASN A 125 5.93 -8.63 -7.19
C ASN A 125 4.63 -8.18 -7.89
N THR A 126 4.08 -7.03 -7.48
CA THR A 126 2.90 -6.45 -8.14
C THR A 126 3.25 -5.85 -9.50
N SER A 127 4.40 -5.18 -9.63
CA SER A 127 4.88 -4.69 -10.93
C SER A 127 5.37 -5.82 -11.85
N VAL A 128 5.80 -6.96 -11.28
CA VAL A 128 6.15 -8.18 -12.03
C VAL A 128 4.90 -8.93 -12.53
N ARG A 129 3.79 -8.90 -11.77
CA ARG A 129 2.48 -9.45 -12.22
C ARG A 129 1.77 -8.57 -13.24
N ILE A 130 2.01 -7.26 -13.22
CA ILE A 130 1.66 -6.38 -14.35
C ILE A 130 2.55 -6.80 -15.52
N SER A 131 1.98 -7.60 -16.41
CA SER A 131 2.70 -8.19 -17.54
C SER A 131 3.48 -7.10 -18.28
N LYS A 132 4.76 -7.39 -18.59
CA LYS A 132 5.60 -6.54 -19.44
C LYS A 132 4.89 -6.16 -20.74
N ASN A 133 3.83 -6.82 -21.16
CA ASN A 133 3.16 -6.55 -22.42
C ASN A 133 2.07 -5.47 -22.35
N TRP A 134 1.74 -4.94 -21.16
CA TRP A 134 0.66 -3.94 -21.01
C TRP A 134 0.96 -2.58 -21.65
N TYR A 135 2.23 -2.26 -21.93
CA TYR A 135 2.58 -1.05 -22.68
C TYR A 135 2.42 -1.21 -24.20
N LEU A 136 2.26 -2.44 -24.71
CA LEU A 136 2.13 -2.75 -26.14
C LEU A 136 0.72 -3.20 -26.55
N LYS A 137 -0.03 -3.78 -25.61
CA LYS A 137 -1.33 -4.40 -25.87
C LYS A 137 -2.40 -3.80 -24.98
N ASP A 138 -3.59 -3.68 -25.55
CA ASP A 138 -4.76 -3.18 -24.84
C ASP A 138 -5.26 -4.23 -23.84
N HIS A 139 -5.00 -3.99 -22.56
CA HIS A 139 -5.43 -4.82 -21.43
C HIS A 139 -6.37 -4.06 -20.49
N TYR A 140 -7.27 -3.25 -21.06
CA TYR A 140 -8.20 -2.45 -20.26
C TYR A 140 -9.26 -3.34 -19.60
N GLU A 141 -9.42 -3.20 -18.29
CA GLU A 141 -10.50 -3.81 -17.52
C GLU A 141 -11.50 -2.74 -17.08
N ASN A 142 -12.79 -3.04 -17.20
CA ASN A 142 -13.85 -2.18 -16.67
C ASN A 142 -14.32 -2.72 -15.31
N PRO A 143 -13.94 -2.10 -14.18
CA PRO A 143 -14.29 -2.59 -12.84
C PRO A 143 -15.78 -2.40 -12.48
N GLY A 144 -16.55 -1.68 -13.30
CA GLY A 144 -17.94 -1.36 -13.03
C GLY A 144 -18.15 -0.41 -11.85
N LEU A 145 -19.42 -0.22 -11.47
CA LEU A 145 -19.80 0.62 -10.35
C LEU A 145 -19.59 -0.09 -9.01
N ILE A 146 -19.40 0.69 -7.93
CA ILE A 146 -19.41 0.16 -6.57
C ILE A 146 -20.77 -0.48 -6.28
N GLN A 147 -20.76 -1.75 -5.90
CA GLN A 147 -21.97 -2.51 -5.57
C GLN A 147 -22.13 -2.69 -4.06
N PHE A 148 -23.36 -2.61 -3.57
CA PHE A 148 -23.68 -2.82 -2.15
C PHE A 148 -24.44 -4.12 -1.89
N TYR A 149 -25.13 -4.71 -2.87
CA TYR A 149 -26.08 -5.81 -2.62
C TYR A 149 -25.69 -7.15 -3.26
N SER A 150 -24.58 -7.22 -3.99
CA SER A 150 -24.12 -8.43 -4.68
C SER A 150 -23.02 -9.17 -3.91
N SER A 151 -22.61 -10.34 -4.42
CA SER A 151 -21.41 -11.05 -3.98
C SER A 151 -20.13 -10.20 -4.14
N MET A 152 -20.09 -9.32 -5.14
CA MET A 152 -18.96 -8.41 -5.37
C MET A 152 -18.89 -7.25 -4.35
N ALA A 153 -19.94 -7.00 -3.56
CA ALA A 153 -19.97 -5.92 -2.58
C ALA A 153 -18.95 -6.06 -1.43
N ARG A 154 -18.34 -7.25 -1.29
CA ARG A 154 -17.31 -7.55 -0.29
C ARG A 154 -15.92 -7.71 -0.89
N ARG A 155 -15.75 -7.48 -2.19
CA ARG A 155 -14.44 -7.64 -2.84
C ARG A 155 -13.46 -6.59 -2.28
N PRO A 156 -12.35 -7.00 -1.65
CA PRO A 156 -11.33 -6.07 -1.19
C PRO A 156 -10.56 -5.47 -2.38
N THR A 157 -9.70 -4.49 -2.11
CA THR A 157 -8.84 -3.94 -3.16
C THR A 157 -7.77 -4.94 -3.55
N PHE A 158 -7.38 -4.93 -4.82
CA PHE A 158 -6.36 -5.82 -5.36
C PHE A 158 -5.05 -5.77 -4.56
N THR A 159 -4.64 -4.59 -4.08
CA THR A 159 -3.45 -4.44 -3.22
C THR A 159 -3.58 -5.18 -1.90
N ILE A 160 -4.76 -5.17 -1.27
CA ILE A 160 -4.99 -5.87 0.00
C ILE A 160 -4.94 -7.38 -0.23
N ASP A 161 -5.58 -7.87 -1.30
CA ASP A 161 -5.53 -9.29 -1.68
C ASP A 161 -4.10 -9.76 -1.93
N LEU A 162 -3.32 -9.03 -2.73
CA LEU A 162 -1.91 -9.34 -2.99
C LEU A 162 -1.06 -9.34 -1.72
N SER A 163 -1.26 -8.33 -0.87
CA SER A 163 -0.52 -8.26 0.40
C SER A 163 -0.84 -9.43 1.31
N TYR A 164 -2.07 -9.94 1.23
CA TYR A 164 -2.49 -11.10 2.01
C TYR A 164 -1.89 -12.39 1.46
N GLU A 165 -1.86 -12.59 0.13
CA GLU A 165 -1.17 -13.73 -0.49
C GLU A 165 0.30 -13.78 -0.05
N CYS A 166 1.04 -12.68 -0.23
CA CYS A 166 2.44 -12.63 0.19
C CYS A 166 2.64 -12.83 1.70
N TYR A 167 1.67 -12.41 2.53
CA TYR A 167 1.73 -12.64 3.96
C TYR A 167 1.56 -14.12 4.32
N VAL A 168 0.72 -14.86 3.60
CA VAL A 168 0.58 -16.31 3.78
C VAL A 168 1.88 -17.01 3.38
N ASP A 169 2.46 -16.65 2.23
CA ASP A 169 3.75 -17.20 1.78
C ASP A 169 4.86 -16.97 2.84
N GLN A 170 4.86 -15.79 3.48
CA GLN A 170 5.81 -15.48 4.56
C GLN A 170 5.58 -16.31 5.82
N ILE A 171 4.32 -16.60 6.18
CA ILE A 171 4.03 -17.47 7.33
C ILE A 171 4.54 -18.88 7.05
N GLU A 172 4.25 -19.43 5.87
CA GLU A 172 4.68 -20.78 5.49
C GLU A 172 6.21 -20.90 5.52
N GLU A 173 6.92 -19.87 5.05
CA GLU A 173 8.39 -19.84 5.12
C GLU A 173 8.90 -19.75 6.57
N ILE A 174 8.25 -18.96 7.44
CA ILE A 174 8.60 -18.91 8.86
C ILE A 174 8.36 -20.27 9.53
N GLU A 175 7.23 -20.93 9.24
CA GLU A 175 6.91 -22.26 9.77
C GLU A 175 7.98 -23.27 9.36
N ARG A 176 8.36 -23.29 8.07
CA ARG A 176 9.47 -24.10 7.57
C ARG A 176 10.79 -23.82 8.30
N LEU A 177 11.14 -22.54 8.48
CA LEU A 177 12.38 -22.17 9.19
C LEU A 177 12.35 -22.60 10.66
N VAL A 178 11.20 -22.48 11.31
CA VAL A 178 11.02 -22.94 12.70
C VAL A 178 11.17 -24.46 12.79
N GLU A 179 10.60 -25.21 11.84
CA GLU A 179 10.79 -26.67 11.77
C GLU A 179 12.27 -27.03 11.61
N ILE A 180 12.98 -26.41 10.67
CA ILE A 180 14.43 -26.61 10.46
C ILE A 180 15.21 -26.30 11.74
N ILE A 181 14.91 -25.18 12.40
CA ILE A 181 15.57 -24.82 13.66
C ILE A 181 15.26 -25.88 14.72
N SER A 182 14.01 -26.34 14.82
CA SER A 182 13.58 -27.34 15.80
C SER A 182 14.30 -28.69 15.64
N GLU A 183 14.52 -29.13 14.40
CA GLU A 183 15.25 -30.36 14.09
C GLU A 183 16.75 -30.23 14.39
N ASN A 184 17.30 -29.02 14.28
CA ASN A 184 18.72 -28.75 14.48
C ASN A 184 19.03 -28.16 15.87
N VAL A 185 18.08 -28.14 16.82
CA VAL A 185 18.28 -27.55 18.15
C VAL A 185 19.50 -28.13 18.85
N GLU A 186 19.68 -29.45 18.83
CA GLU A 186 20.82 -30.10 19.49
C GLU A 186 22.16 -29.68 18.88
N LEU A 187 22.21 -29.55 17.56
CA LEU A 187 23.39 -29.16 16.79
C LEU A 187 23.72 -27.66 17.00
N ILE A 188 22.70 -26.81 17.06
CA ILE A 188 22.83 -25.39 17.38
C ILE A 188 23.30 -25.21 18.83
N CYS A 189 22.76 -25.97 19.78
CA CYS A 189 23.19 -25.96 21.17
C CYS A 189 24.64 -26.42 21.33
N LEU A 190 25.07 -27.46 20.61
CA LEU A 190 26.46 -27.93 20.57
C LEU A 190 27.42 -26.87 20.01
N ILE A 191 27.05 -26.21 18.90
CA ILE A 191 27.86 -25.12 18.32
C ILE A 191 27.95 -23.94 19.29
N TRP A 192 26.87 -23.60 19.98
CA TRP A 192 26.84 -22.51 20.95
C TRP A 192 27.70 -22.80 22.19
N GLN A 193 27.79 -24.06 22.61
CA GLN A 193 28.70 -24.52 23.67
C GLN A 193 30.16 -24.58 23.26
N LEU A 194 30.47 -24.66 21.96
CA LEU A 194 31.85 -24.63 21.44
C LEU A 194 32.37 -23.21 21.19
N LEU A 195 31.47 -22.23 21.07
CA LEU A 195 31.79 -20.82 20.82
C LEU A 195 31.86 -19.97 22.10
N ASN A 196 31.34 -20.48 23.22
CA ASN A 196 31.46 -19.89 24.57
C ASN A 196 32.40 -20.72 25.43
#